data_AF-A0A9E4XY14-F1
#
_entry.id   AF-A0A9E4XY14-F1
#
_cell.length_a   1.000
_cell.length_b   1.000
_cell.length_c   1.000
_cell.angle_alpha   90.00
_cell.angle_beta   90.00
_cell.angle_gamma   90.00
#
_symmetry.space_group_name_H-M   'P 1'
#
loop_
_entity.id
_entity.type
_entity.pdbx_description
1 polymer ?
#
loop_
_entity_poly.entity_id
_entity_poly.type
_entity_poly.pdbx_seq_one_letter_code
_entity_poly.pdbx_strand_id
1 'polypeptide(L)'
;MKIFPWLGREFVALSCEGKADGTAIEETLDIFCRFDVELKGIGLSLENTVRTRLWGRDRESRDLGSGQRVKVLSGKARSASSSYIAPDHFDSDAKVSLDLVAMRPQRPQADKILQEYEPPIVPLRYLVYDSIAFLSGVTAVLPTLEDQMADILPRIQGSLTDAGTSWDKVAKVSFYLHRSQNLETLKKLFGATVKVKIPQMEYVFVDGYSSEGKLIEVEVTAET
;
A
#
# COMPACT_ATOMS: atom_id res chain seq x y z
N MET A 1 2.76 16.10 7.70
CA MET A 1 3.88 15.59 6.86
C MET A 1 5.02 15.10 7.75
N LYS A 2 5.67 14.00 7.37
CA LYS A 2 6.90 13.49 8.03
C LYS A 2 7.95 13.16 6.98
N ILE A 3 9.14 13.76 7.10
CA ILE A 3 10.31 13.46 6.27
C ILE A 3 11.27 12.59 7.08
N PHE A 4 11.79 11.51 6.49
CA PHE A 4 12.67 10.59 7.20
C PHE A 4 13.64 9.85 6.25
N PRO A 5 14.89 9.61 6.67
CA PRO A 5 15.79 8.74 5.94
C PRO A 5 15.45 7.26 6.18
N TRP A 6 15.44 6.46 5.13
CA TRP A 6 15.28 5.00 5.22
C TRP A 6 15.90 4.32 4.01
N LEU A 7 16.57 3.18 4.20
CA LEU A 7 17.24 2.44 3.11
C LEU A 7 18.14 3.32 2.23
N GLY A 8 18.81 4.31 2.82
CA GLY A 8 19.68 5.26 2.11
C GLY A 8 18.98 6.36 1.29
N ARG A 9 17.64 6.42 1.27
CA ARG A 9 16.85 7.43 0.54
C ARG A 9 16.09 8.32 1.52
N GLU A 10 15.65 9.48 1.06
CA GLU A 10 14.70 10.32 1.80
C GLU A 10 13.28 9.94 1.41
N PHE A 11 12.45 9.67 2.42
CA PHE A 11 11.03 9.38 2.28
C PHE A 11 10.19 10.49 2.89
N VAL A 12 9.03 10.71 2.30
CA VAL A 12 8.02 11.67 2.77
C VAL A 12 6.72 10.92 2.96
N ALA A 13 6.24 10.88 4.20
CA ALA A 13 4.92 10.36 4.54
C ALA A 13 3.93 11.50 4.76
N LEU A 14 2.81 11.41 4.06
CA LEU A 14 1.64 12.28 4.19
C LEU A 14 0.45 11.41 4.58
N SER A 15 -0.39 11.93 5.46
CA SER A 15 -1.63 11.28 5.86
C SER A 15 -2.64 12.37 6.20
N CYS A 16 -3.85 12.27 5.68
CA CYS A 16 -4.97 13.08 6.12
C CYS A 16 -6.32 12.47 5.72
N GLU A 17 -7.33 12.85 6.50
CA GLU A 17 -8.74 12.62 6.18
C GLU A 17 -9.27 13.65 5.17
N GLY A 18 -10.39 13.30 4.53
CA GLY A 18 -11.25 14.24 3.81
C GLY A 18 -11.80 15.32 4.75
N LYS A 19 -12.48 16.32 4.18
CA LYS A 19 -13.07 17.43 4.95
C LYS A 19 -14.48 17.16 5.48
N ALA A 20 -15.03 15.97 5.22
CA ALA A 20 -16.38 15.56 5.63
C ALA A 20 -17.54 16.40 5.05
N ASP A 21 -17.29 17.13 3.97
CA ASP A 21 -18.24 18.06 3.33
C ASP A 21 -18.69 17.59 1.94
N GLY A 22 -18.13 16.51 1.42
CA GLY A 22 -18.33 16.06 0.04
C GLY A 22 -18.61 14.57 -0.11
N THR A 23 -18.66 14.11 -1.36
CA THR A 23 -18.61 12.70 -1.73
C THR A 23 -17.21 12.13 -1.52
N ALA A 24 -17.08 10.80 -1.45
CA ALA A 24 -15.77 10.15 -1.36
C ALA A 24 -14.85 10.51 -2.55
N ILE A 25 -15.41 10.80 -3.72
CA ILE A 25 -14.68 11.28 -4.90
C ILE A 25 -14.08 12.67 -4.64
N GLU A 26 -14.92 13.60 -4.19
CA GLU A 26 -14.52 15.00 -3.94
C GLU A 26 -13.49 15.09 -2.81
N GLU A 27 -13.71 14.34 -1.72
CA GLU A 27 -12.76 14.26 -0.62
C GLU A 27 -11.41 13.68 -1.07
N THR A 28 -11.41 12.61 -1.89
CA THR A 28 -10.18 12.03 -2.43
C THR A 28 -9.41 13.04 -3.29
N LEU A 29 -10.12 13.81 -4.13
CA LEU A 29 -9.53 14.87 -4.95
C LEU A 29 -8.91 15.98 -4.11
N ASP A 30 -9.64 16.48 -3.10
CA ASP A 30 -9.13 17.50 -2.19
C ASP A 30 -7.88 17.04 -1.43
N ILE A 31 -7.86 15.79 -0.95
CA ILE A 31 -6.68 15.19 -0.30
C ILE A 31 -5.47 15.22 -1.24
N PHE A 32 -5.62 14.77 -2.48
CA PHE A 32 -4.52 14.76 -3.44
C PHE A 32 -4.04 16.17 -3.82
N CYS A 33 -4.94 17.13 -3.95
CA CYS A 33 -4.56 18.53 -4.14
C CYS A 33 -3.70 19.05 -2.98
N ARG A 34 -4.08 18.74 -1.74
CA ARG A 34 -3.29 19.09 -0.55
C ARG A 34 -1.93 18.39 -0.55
N PHE A 35 -1.88 17.10 -0.87
CA PHE A 35 -0.61 16.35 -0.95
C PHE A 35 0.32 16.88 -2.04
N ASP A 36 -0.21 17.23 -3.22
CA ASP A 36 0.59 17.82 -4.29
C ASP A 36 1.20 19.16 -3.90
N VAL A 37 0.45 20.01 -3.18
CA VAL A 37 0.98 21.27 -2.62
C VAL A 37 2.12 21.01 -1.62
N GLU A 38 1.94 20.09 -0.68
CA GLU A 38 2.96 19.73 0.32
C GLU A 38 4.24 19.17 -0.35
N LEU A 39 4.10 18.27 -1.33
CA LEU A 39 5.22 17.70 -2.06
C LEU A 39 5.95 18.76 -2.90
N LYS A 40 5.23 19.64 -3.60
CA LYS A 40 5.83 20.74 -4.36
C LYS A 40 6.61 21.70 -3.47
N GLY A 41 6.13 21.94 -2.26
CA GLY A 41 6.83 22.76 -1.25
C GLY A 41 8.24 22.27 -0.90
N ILE A 42 8.54 21.00 -1.16
CA ILE A 42 9.86 20.38 -0.95
C ILE A 42 10.50 19.88 -2.26
N GLY A 43 10.05 20.36 -3.41
CA GLY A 43 10.61 19.99 -4.71
C GLY A 43 10.37 18.54 -5.12
N LEU A 44 9.26 17.95 -4.69
CA LEU A 44 8.73 16.67 -5.16
C LEU A 44 7.37 16.89 -5.86
N SER A 45 6.82 15.83 -6.44
CA SER A 45 5.46 15.81 -6.97
C SER A 45 4.80 14.46 -6.69
N LEU A 46 3.53 14.32 -7.07
CA LEU A 46 2.84 13.02 -7.03
C LEU A 46 3.54 11.93 -7.87
N GLU A 47 4.40 12.29 -8.84
CA GLU A 47 5.20 11.32 -9.59
C GLU A 47 6.19 10.56 -8.70
N ASN A 48 6.63 11.15 -7.58
CA ASN A 48 7.53 10.52 -6.62
C ASN A 48 6.82 9.55 -5.67
N THR A 49 5.50 9.37 -5.80
CA THR A 49 4.73 8.44 -4.97
C THR A 49 5.17 7.01 -5.22
N VAL A 50 5.48 6.28 -4.14
CA VAL A 50 5.87 4.86 -4.15
C VAL A 50 4.84 3.95 -3.50
N ARG A 51 4.08 4.47 -2.54
CA ARG A 51 2.97 3.73 -1.92
C ARG A 51 1.79 4.64 -1.60
N THR A 52 0.59 4.12 -1.78
CA THR A 52 -0.63 4.73 -1.23
C THR A 52 -1.54 3.72 -0.54
N ARG A 53 -2.21 4.17 0.52
CA ARG A 53 -3.25 3.40 1.20
C ARG A 53 -4.48 4.27 1.30
N LEU A 54 -5.60 3.73 0.84
CA LEU A 54 -6.87 4.42 0.93
C LEU A 54 -7.75 3.72 1.95
N TRP A 55 -8.29 4.50 2.87
CA TRP A 55 -9.19 4.05 3.92
C TRP A 55 -10.56 4.60 3.59
N GLY A 56 -11.55 3.72 3.44
CA GLY A 56 -12.96 4.12 3.34
C GLY A 56 -13.66 3.83 4.65
N ARG A 57 -14.56 4.73 5.05
CA ARG A 57 -15.45 4.51 6.20
C ARG A 57 -16.37 3.31 5.97
N ASP A 58 -16.79 3.12 4.73
CA ASP A 58 -17.64 2.04 4.27
C ASP A 58 -17.22 1.54 2.87
N ARG A 59 -17.96 0.55 2.36
CA ARG A 59 -17.76 -0.07 1.04
C ARG A 59 -17.81 0.95 -0.10
N GLU A 60 -18.85 1.77 -0.12
CA GLU A 60 -19.07 2.74 -1.19
C GLU A 60 -17.92 3.77 -1.21
N SER A 61 -17.58 4.33 -0.06
CA SER A 61 -16.52 5.30 0.10
C SER A 61 -15.16 4.74 -0.31
N ARG A 62 -14.87 3.49 0.09
CA ARG A 62 -13.65 2.78 -0.31
C ARG A 62 -13.58 2.61 -1.83
N ASP A 63 -14.66 2.17 -2.47
CA ASP A 63 -14.66 1.87 -3.89
C ASP A 63 -14.61 3.14 -4.75
N LEU A 64 -15.40 4.16 -4.40
CA LEU A 64 -15.38 5.47 -5.05
C LEU A 64 -14.03 6.16 -4.89
N GLY A 65 -13.50 6.21 -3.66
CA GLY A 65 -12.19 6.80 -3.39
C GLY A 65 -11.07 6.06 -4.11
N SER A 66 -11.08 4.72 -4.08
CA SER A 66 -10.09 3.91 -4.80
C SER A 66 -10.17 4.15 -6.31
N GLY A 67 -11.37 4.25 -6.88
CA GLY A 67 -11.54 4.59 -8.29
C GLY A 67 -11.00 5.97 -8.64
N GLN A 68 -11.19 6.95 -7.76
CA GLN A 68 -10.66 8.30 -7.97
C GLN A 68 -9.14 8.35 -7.85
N ARG A 69 -8.56 7.64 -6.87
CA ARG A 69 -7.10 7.49 -6.73
C ARG A 69 -6.44 6.98 -8.01
N VAL A 70 -7.04 5.98 -8.68
CA VAL A 70 -6.49 5.41 -9.92
C VAL A 70 -6.39 6.45 -11.04
N LYS A 71 -7.36 7.37 -11.12
CA LYS A 71 -7.34 8.46 -12.10
C LYS A 71 -6.22 9.46 -11.79
N VAL A 72 -6.11 9.86 -10.53
CA VAL A 72 -5.11 10.85 -10.07
C VAL A 72 -3.69 10.30 -10.18
N LEU A 73 -3.45 9.09 -9.66
CA LEU A 73 -2.17 8.41 -9.68
C LEU A 73 -2.03 7.52 -10.92
N SER A 74 -2.08 8.14 -12.09
CA SER A 74 -1.88 7.50 -13.39
C SER A 74 -0.51 7.85 -13.99
N GLY A 75 -0.10 7.16 -15.06
CA GLY A 75 1.19 7.40 -15.74
C GLY A 75 2.39 7.26 -14.79
N LYS A 76 3.23 8.29 -14.72
CA LYS A 76 4.40 8.32 -13.82
C LYS A 76 4.04 8.37 -12.34
N ALA A 77 2.83 8.77 -11.96
CA ALA A 77 2.40 8.81 -10.57
C ALA A 77 1.91 7.44 -10.04
N ARG A 78 1.78 6.43 -10.91
CA ARG A 78 1.40 5.07 -10.49
C ARG A 78 2.34 4.54 -9.40
N SER A 79 1.75 3.92 -8.39
CA SER A 79 2.44 3.48 -7.17
C SER A 79 1.91 2.15 -6.68
N ALA A 80 2.64 1.50 -5.76
CA ALA A 80 2.14 0.35 -5.04
C ALA A 80 0.93 0.79 -4.21
N SER A 81 -0.15 0.02 -4.21
CA SER A 81 -1.39 0.51 -3.59
C SER A 81 -2.22 -0.55 -2.93
N SER A 82 -3.01 -0.08 -1.97
CA SER A 82 -3.92 -0.87 -1.17
C SER A 82 -5.13 -0.05 -0.74
N SER A 83 -6.29 -0.67 -0.56
CA SER A 83 -7.47 0.08 -0.08
C SER A 83 -8.38 -0.78 0.79
N TYR A 84 -8.76 -0.22 1.94
CA TYR A 84 -9.43 -0.92 3.04
C TYR A 84 -10.75 -0.23 3.42
N ILE A 85 -11.65 -1.01 4.03
CA ILE A 85 -12.75 -0.48 4.83
C ILE A 85 -12.28 -0.51 6.29
N ALA A 86 -12.30 0.65 6.95
CA ALA A 86 -11.83 0.79 8.32
C ALA A 86 -12.50 2.02 8.97
N PRO A 87 -13.78 1.94 9.40
CA PRO A 87 -14.47 3.06 10.04
C PRO A 87 -13.72 3.58 11.28
N ASP A 88 -13.08 2.69 12.05
CA ASP A 88 -12.31 3.06 13.24
C ASP A 88 -10.99 3.81 12.93
N HIS A 89 -10.63 3.96 11.65
CA HIS A 89 -9.44 4.73 11.25
C HIS A 89 -9.66 6.25 11.31
N PHE A 90 -10.91 6.70 11.44
CA PHE A 90 -11.28 8.10 11.29
C PHE A 90 -11.55 8.78 12.63
N ASP A 91 -10.98 9.96 12.81
CA ASP A 91 -11.25 10.87 13.92
C ASP A 91 -12.36 11.88 13.59
N SER A 92 -12.71 12.06 12.30
CA SER A 92 -13.80 12.94 11.83
C SER A 92 -14.97 12.15 11.23
N ASP A 93 -15.89 12.85 10.54
CA ASP A 93 -16.98 12.27 9.75
C ASP A 93 -16.60 12.05 8.26
N ALA A 94 -15.32 12.22 7.90
CA ALA A 94 -14.85 12.05 6.53
C ALA A 94 -15.18 10.64 5.98
N LYS A 95 -15.43 10.56 4.67
CA LYS A 95 -15.72 9.29 4.00
C LYS A 95 -14.45 8.53 3.64
N VAL A 96 -13.38 9.27 3.35
CA VAL A 96 -12.07 8.71 2.96
C VAL A 96 -10.91 9.34 3.72
N SER A 97 -9.89 8.53 3.99
CA SER A 97 -8.57 8.95 4.45
C SER A 97 -7.51 8.35 3.53
N LEU A 98 -6.38 9.03 3.38
CA LEU A 98 -5.32 8.57 2.49
C LEU A 98 -3.95 8.71 3.14
N ASP A 99 -3.18 7.63 3.11
CA ASP A 99 -1.74 7.67 3.38
C ASP A 99 -0.98 7.63 2.06
N LEU A 100 -0.02 8.54 1.93
CA LEU A 100 0.89 8.61 0.78
C LEU A 100 2.33 8.57 1.27
N VAL A 101 3.11 7.70 0.64
CA VAL A 101 4.57 7.68 0.78
C VAL A 101 5.19 8.07 -0.56
N ALA A 102 5.93 9.17 -0.56
CA ALA A 102 6.79 9.57 -1.65
C ALA A 102 8.26 9.29 -1.31
N MET A 103 9.07 9.05 -2.33
CA MET A 103 10.50 8.83 -2.19
C MET A 103 11.27 9.79 -3.09
N ARG A 104 12.25 10.50 -2.51
CA ARG A 104 13.24 11.23 -3.31
C ARG A 104 14.30 10.25 -3.78
N PRO A 105 14.48 10.04 -5.10
CA PRO A 105 15.52 9.17 -5.60
C PRO A 105 16.90 9.78 -5.31
N GLN A 106 17.91 8.94 -5.08
CA GLN A 106 19.31 9.41 -4.99
C GLN A 106 19.81 9.89 -6.35
N ARG A 107 19.35 9.24 -7.43
CA ARG A 107 19.63 9.63 -8.81
C ARG A 107 18.47 10.47 -9.34
N PRO A 108 18.66 11.76 -9.68
CA PRO A 108 17.57 12.63 -10.16
C PRO A 108 16.84 12.12 -11.40
N GLN A 109 17.50 11.27 -12.20
CA GLN A 109 16.96 10.66 -13.42
C GLN A 109 16.49 9.21 -13.21
N ALA A 110 16.38 8.73 -11.96
CA ALA A 110 15.80 7.42 -11.73
C ALA A 110 14.33 7.43 -12.19
N ASP A 111 13.97 6.45 -12.99
CA ASP A 111 12.59 6.18 -13.38
C ASP A 111 12.03 5.03 -12.54
N LYS A 112 10.71 5.03 -12.35
CA LYS A 112 9.99 3.90 -11.77
C LYS A 112 9.81 2.81 -12.82
N ILE A 113 10.24 1.61 -12.50
CA ILE A 113 9.90 0.40 -13.26
C ILE A 113 8.60 -0.11 -12.68
N LEU A 114 7.51 -0.02 -13.44
CA LEU A 114 6.18 -0.46 -13.03
C LEU A 114 5.92 -1.86 -13.58
N GLN A 115 5.59 -2.81 -12.71
CA GLN A 115 5.21 -4.16 -13.13
C GLN A 115 3.73 -4.41 -12.89
N GLU A 116 3.04 -4.82 -13.94
CA GLU A 116 1.63 -5.19 -13.91
C GLU A 116 1.43 -6.69 -13.67
N TYR A 117 0.19 -7.03 -13.29
CA TYR A 117 -0.32 -8.39 -13.42
C TYR A 117 -0.67 -8.70 -14.88
N GLU A 118 -0.74 -10.00 -15.21
CA GLU A 118 -1.22 -10.48 -16.49
C GLU A 118 -2.44 -11.40 -16.27
N PRO A 119 -3.66 -10.99 -16.69
CA PRO A 119 -4.00 -9.68 -17.28
C PRO A 119 -3.89 -8.52 -16.27
N PRO A 120 -3.78 -7.25 -16.73
CA PRO A 120 -3.73 -6.10 -15.85
C PRO A 120 -4.96 -5.99 -14.95
N ILE A 121 -4.73 -5.70 -13.67
CA ILE A 121 -5.76 -5.35 -12.69
C ILE A 121 -5.48 -3.96 -12.13
N VAL A 122 -6.37 -3.45 -11.28
CA VAL A 122 -6.26 -2.08 -10.75
C VAL A 122 -4.94 -1.79 -10.03
N PRO A 123 -4.52 -2.55 -9.00
CA PRO A 123 -3.21 -2.35 -8.39
C PRO A 123 -2.08 -2.92 -9.27
N LEU A 124 -0.97 -2.20 -9.34
CA LEU A 124 0.30 -2.75 -9.85
C LEU A 124 0.65 -4.03 -9.09
N ARG A 125 1.35 -4.97 -9.71
CA ARG A 125 1.94 -6.10 -8.99
C ARG A 125 3.04 -5.59 -8.05
N TYR A 126 3.97 -4.80 -8.59
CA TYR A 126 4.98 -4.09 -7.84
C TYR A 126 5.54 -2.93 -8.66
N LEU A 127 6.37 -2.10 -8.01
CA LEU A 127 7.29 -1.21 -8.70
C LEU A 127 8.69 -1.31 -8.11
N VAL A 128 9.69 -1.02 -8.92
CA VAL A 128 11.07 -0.79 -8.47
C VAL A 128 11.41 0.67 -8.73
N TYR A 129 11.92 1.35 -7.70
CA TYR A 129 12.38 2.73 -7.80
C TYR A 129 13.68 2.90 -7.05
N ASP A 130 14.73 3.32 -7.78
CA ASP A 130 16.07 3.57 -7.26
C ASP A 130 16.57 2.52 -6.25
N SER A 131 16.57 1.25 -6.69
CA SER A 131 16.97 0.06 -5.93
C SER A 131 16.08 -0.34 -4.74
N ILE A 132 14.82 0.08 -4.74
CA ILE A 132 13.83 -0.36 -3.76
C ILE A 132 12.60 -0.90 -4.49
N ALA A 133 12.20 -2.13 -4.14
CA ALA A 133 10.97 -2.74 -4.60
C ALA A 133 9.82 -2.46 -3.61
N PHE A 134 8.66 -2.08 -4.14
CA PHE A 134 7.42 -1.90 -3.40
C PHE A 134 6.33 -2.77 -4.03
N LEU A 135 5.89 -3.79 -3.30
CA LEU A 135 4.79 -4.65 -3.73
C LEU A 135 3.46 -4.02 -3.27
N SER A 136 2.47 -3.97 -4.14
CA SER A 136 1.10 -3.64 -3.74
C SER A 136 0.57 -4.69 -2.76
N GLY A 137 -0.56 -4.40 -2.12
CA GLY A 137 -1.22 -5.38 -1.26
C GLY A 137 -1.57 -6.66 -2.01
N VAL A 138 -0.96 -7.77 -1.58
CA VAL A 138 -1.26 -9.11 -2.09
C VAL A 138 -2.29 -9.77 -1.18
N THR A 139 -3.36 -10.27 -1.79
CA THR A 139 -4.51 -10.86 -1.11
C THR A 139 -5.13 -11.96 -1.97
N ALA A 140 -5.98 -12.80 -1.38
CA ALA A 140 -6.66 -13.93 -2.01
C ALA A 140 -8.08 -14.08 -1.45
N VAL A 141 -8.98 -14.67 -2.24
CA VAL A 141 -10.32 -15.06 -1.78
C VAL A 141 -10.33 -16.58 -1.65
N LEU A 142 -10.03 -17.06 -0.45
CA LEU A 142 -10.05 -18.48 -0.10
C LEU A 142 -10.71 -18.65 1.28
N PRO A 143 -11.24 -19.84 1.62
CA PRO A 143 -12.13 -20.01 2.77
C PRO A 143 -11.51 -19.65 4.13
N THR A 144 -10.21 -19.86 4.30
CA THR A 144 -9.54 -19.65 5.59
C THR A 144 -8.31 -18.75 5.46
N LEU A 145 -7.88 -18.17 6.59
CA LEU A 145 -6.64 -17.40 6.65
C LEU A 145 -5.42 -18.25 6.27
N GLU A 146 -5.41 -19.53 6.64
CA GLU A 146 -4.35 -20.47 6.28
C GLU A 146 -4.26 -20.67 4.76
N ASP A 147 -5.39 -20.92 4.11
CA ASP A 147 -5.45 -21.07 2.64
C ASP A 147 -5.02 -19.77 1.94
N GLN A 148 -5.49 -18.62 2.42
CA GLN A 148 -5.10 -17.32 1.87
C GLN A 148 -3.60 -17.06 2.03
N MET A 149 -3.02 -17.35 3.20
CA MET A 149 -1.58 -17.18 3.41
C MET A 149 -0.75 -18.16 2.57
N ALA A 150 -1.23 -19.39 2.39
CA ALA A 150 -0.59 -20.38 1.54
C ALA A 150 -0.58 -19.97 0.06
N ASP A 151 -1.56 -19.20 -0.41
CA ASP A 151 -1.58 -18.60 -1.76
C ASP A 151 -0.74 -17.30 -1.84
N ILE A 152 -0.89 -16.41 -0.86
CA ILE A 152 -0.30 -15.07 -0.88
C ILE A 152 1.23 -15.13 -0.81
N LEU A 153 1.79 -15.93 0.10
CA LEU A 153 3.24 -15.93 0.33
C LEU A 153 4.07 -16.38 -0.89
N PRO A 154 3.71 -17.45 -1.62
CA PRO A 154 4.37 -17.79 -2.89
C PRO A 154 4.28 -16.69 -3.95
N ARG A 155 3.13 -15.99 -4.04
CA ARG A 155 2.96 -14.88 -4.99
C ARG A 155 3.84 -13.67 -4.65
N ILE A 156 4.01 -13.39 -3.36
CA ILE A 156 4.97 -12.39 -2.87
C ILE A 156 6.39 -12.83 -3.22
N GLN A 157 6.77 -14.08 -2.93
CA GLN A 157 8.08 -14.62 -3.28
C GLN A 157 8.37 -14.46 -4.77
N GLY A 158 7.43 -14.85 -5.64
CA GLY A 158 7.61 -14.68 -7.08
C GLY A 158 7.79 -13.21 -7.48
N SER A 159 7.05 -12.30 -6.85
CA SER A 159 7.17 -10.86 -7.12
C SER A 159 8.51 -10.28 -6.63
N LEU A 160 9.03 -10.77 -5.50
CA LEU A 160 10.37 -10.43 -5.03
C LEU A 160 11.44 -10.94 -6.02
N THR A 161 11.34 -12.20 -6.44
CA THR A 161 12.26 -12.79 -7.43
C THR A 161 12.26 -12.01 -8.73
N ASP A 162 11.08 -11.70 -9.29
CA ASP A 162 10.94 -10.97 -10.55
C ASP A 162 11.44 -9.52 -10.43
N ALA A 163 11.38 -8.93 -9.23
CA ALA A 163 11.98 -7.63 -8.92
C ALA A 163 13.49 -7.70 -8.67
N GLY A 164 14.12 -8.87 -8.78
CA GLY A 164 15.56 -9.06 -8.58
C GLY A 164 15.99 -9.15 -7.11
N THR A 165 15.07 -9.48 -6.20
CA THR A 165 15.31 -9.50 -4.75
C THR A 165 14.78 -10.78 -4.09
N SER A 166 14.85 -10.87 -2.76
CA SER A 166 14.42 -12.02 -1.96
C SER A 166 13.92 -11.59 -0.58
N TRP A 167 13.35 -12.53 0.19
CA TRP A 167 12.95 -12.27 1.58
C TRP A 167 14.10 -11.75 2.45
N ASP A 168 15.35 -12.16 2.22
CA ASP A 168 16.53 -11.70 2.99
C ASP A 168 16.79 -10.19 2.86
N LYS A 169 16.23 -9.57 1.82
CA LYS A 169 16.35 -8.14 1.52
C LYS A 169 15.08 -7.36 1.86
N VAL A 170 14.06 -8.03 2.40
CA VAL A 170 12.82 -7.37 2.81
C VAL A 170 13.08 -6.55 4.07
N ALA A 171 12.83 -5.24 3.94
CA ALA A 171 13.01 -4.28 5.02
C ALA A 171 11.74 -4.09 5.85
N LYS A 172 10.57 -4.19 5.21
CA LYS A 172 9.27 -4.03 5.88
C LYS A 172 8.21 -4.95 5.29
N VAL A 173 7.40 -5.53 6.17
CA VAL A 173 6.13 -6.19 5.85
C VAL A 173 5.00 -5.54 6.65
N SER A 174 3.89 -5.20 5.99
CA SER A 174 2.70 -4.68 6.65
C SER A 174 1.53 -5.63 6.40
N PHE A 175 0.87 -6.06 7.46
CA PHE A 175 -0.27 -6.96 7.42
C PHE A 175 -1.54 -6.20 7.77
N TYR A 176 -2.51 -6.23 6.87
CA TYR A 176 -3.84 -5.67 7.07
C TYR A 176 -4.78 -6.84 7.26
N LEU A 177 -5.01 -7.19 8.53
CA LEU A 177 -5.71 -8.39 8.96
C LEU A 177 -7.18 -8.06 9.23
N HIS A 178 -8.10 -8.88 8.71
CA HIS A 178 -9.51 -8.68 8.96
C HIS A 178 -9.81 -8.84 10.46
N ARG A 179 -10.66 -7.98 11.02
CA ARG A 179 -10.93 -7.93 12.47
C ARG A 179 -11.48 -9.22 13.06
N SER A 180 -12.10 -10.06 12.24
CA SER A 180 -12.55 -11.40 12.66
C SER A 180 -11.43 -12.42 12.86
N GLN A 181 -10.18 -12.09 12.52
CA GLN A 181 -9.05 -13.01 12.53
C GLN A 181 -8.13 -12.83 13.74
N ASN A 182 -7.33 -13.85 14.01
CA ASN A 182 -6.40 -13.88 15.14
C ASN A 182 -4.97 -13.55 14.69
N LEU A 183 -4.35 -12.57 15.35
CA LEU A 183 -2.99 -12.12 15.07
C LEU A 183 -1.92 -13.19 15.33
N GLU A 184 -2.07 -14.02 16.35
CA GLU A 184 -1.11 -15.09 16.65
C GLU A 184 -1.15 -16.20 15.60
N THR A 185 -2.35 -16.50 15.07
CA THR A 185 -2.48 -17.39 13.91
C THR A 185 -1.72 -16.84 12.70
N LEU A 186 -1.89 -15.55 12.38
CA LEU A 186 -1.14 -14.89 11.31
C LEU A 186 0.38 -15.02 11.53
N LYS A 187 0.88 -14.68 12.73
CA LYS A 187 2.31 -14.76 13.04
C LYS A 187 2.85 -16.18 12.88
N LYS A 188 2.10 -17.20 13.34
CA LYS A 188 2.46 -18.61 13.19
C LYS A 188 2.54 -19.01 11.71
N LEU A 189 1.52 -18.67 10.91
CA LEU A 189 1.48 -18.98 9.49
C LEU A 189 2.64 -18.31 8.74
N PHE A 190 2.86 -17.01 8.98
CA PHE A 190 3.96 -16.27 8.36
C PHE A 190 5.33 -16.85 8.74
N GLY A 191 5.58 -17.09 10.03
CA GLY A 191 6.83 -17.66 10.53
C GLY A 191 7.05 -19.13 10.15
N ALA A 192 6.01 -19.86 9.75
CA ALA A 192 6.14 -21.20 9.19
C ALA A 192 6.80 -21.18 7.80
N THR A 193 6.61 -20.11 7.02
CA THR A 193 7.10 -19.99 5.64
C THR A 193 8.31 -19.06 5.52
N VAL A 194 8.23 -17.85 6.09
CA VAL A 194 9.31 -16.86 6.04
C VAL A 194 10.20 -17.02 7.26
N LYS A 195 11.39 -17.59 7.05
CA LYS A 195 12.36 -17.91 8.13
C LYS A 195 13.34 -16.81 8.44
N VAL A 196 13.45 -15.83 7.55
CA VAL A 196 14.35 -14.70 7.71
C VAL A 196 13.75 -13.70 8.70
N LYS A 197 14.62 -12.98 9.42
CA LYS A 197 14.17 -11.93 10.33
C LYS A 197 13.86 -10.66 9.53
N ILE A 198 12.59 -10.27 9.51
CA ILE A 198 12.17 -9.00 8.92
C ILE A 198 12.40 -7.86 9.93
N PRO A 199 13.13 -6.79 9.56
CA PRO A 199 13.43 -5.69 10.48
C PRO A 199 12.18 -4.95 10.98
N GLN A 200 11.19 -4.74 10.12
CA GLN A 200 9.97 -4.03 10.45
C GLN A 200 8.74 -4.85 10.06
N MET A 201 7.92 -5.19 11.04
CA MET A 201 6.61 -5.82 10.82
C MET A 201 5.53 -4.93 11.44
N GLU A 202 4.51 -4.63 10.64
CA GLU A 202 3.35 -3.81 11.04
C GLU A 202 2.09 -4.66 10.94
N TYR A 203 1.21 -4.55 11.94
CA TYR A 203 -0.05 -5.28 11.98
C TYR A 203 -1.18 -4.29 12.22
N VAL A 204 -2.12 -4.23 11.29
CA VAL A 204 -3.27 -3.32 11.34
C VAL A 204 -4.54 -4.14 11.14
N PHE A 205 -5.56 -3.86 11.96
CA PHE A 205 -6.87 -4.47 11.78
C PHE A 205 -7.76 -3.64 10.87
N VAL A 206 -8.49 -4.30 9.98
CA VAL A 206 -9.42 -3.69 9.03
C VAL A 206 -10.73 -4.47 8.96
N ASP A 207 -11.76 -3.86 8.42
CA ASP A 207 -13.11 -4.43 8.33
C ASP A 207 -13.48 -4.87 6.91
N GLY A 208 -12.61 -4.60 5.92
CA GLY A 208 -12.83 -5.09 4.56
C GLY A 208 -11.79 -4.63 3.53
N TYR A 209 -11.91 -5.21 2.34
CA TYR A 209 -10.97 -5.08 1.21
C TYR A 209 -11.73 -4.87 -0.10
N SER A 210 -11.08 -5.00 -1.26
CA SER A 210 -11.72 -4.83 -2.57
C SER A 210 -12.83 -5.82 -2.93
N SER A 211 -12.93 -6.93 -2.22
CA SER A 211 -13.96 -7.94 -2.43
C SER A 211 -14.23 -8.66 -1.12
N GLU A 212 -15.43 -9.21 -0.97
CA GLU A 212 -15.78 -10.06 0.16
C GLU A 212 -14.95 -11.35 0.18
N GLY A 213 -14.87 -11.99 1.35
CA GLY A 213 -14.13 -13.23 1.56
C GLY A 213 -12.62 -13.06 1.78
N LYS A 214 -12.05 -11.87 1.52
CA LYS A 214 -10.65 -11.56 1.88
C LYS A 214 -10.50 -11.42 3.39
N LEU A 215 -9.50 -12.08 3.94
CA LEU A 215 -9.20 -12.08 5.38
C LEU A 215 -7.89 -11.37 5.71
N ILE A 216 -7.05 -11.16 4.71
CA ILE A 216 -5.77 -10.48 4.87
C ILE A 216 -5.31 -9.84 3.56
N GLU A 217 -4.55 -8.76 3.68
CA GLU A 217 -3.72 -8.23 2.62
C GLU A 217 -2.32 -7.95 3.17
N VAL A 218 -1.30 -8.27 2.38
CA VAL A 218 0.11 -8.17 2.78
C VAL A 218 0.85 -7.25 1.83
N GLU A 219 1.51 -6.24 2.38
CA GLU A 219 2.36 -5.31 1.66
C GLU A 219 3.84 -5.56 1.99
N VAL A 220 4.72 -5.42 1.00
CA VAL A 220 6.16 -5.65 1.18
C VAL A 220 6.98 -4.51 0.57
N THR A 221 8.06 -4.13 1.26
CA THR A 221 9.11 -3.27 0.75
C THR A 221 10.48 -3.93 0.96
N ALA A 222 11.30 -3.97 -0.08
CA ALA A 222 12.59 -4.64 -0.10
C ALA A 222 13.65 -3.85 -0.87
N GLU A 223 14.92 -4.03 -0.53
CA GLU A 223 16.04 -3.54 -1.36
C GLU A 223 16.26 -4.49 -2.55
N THR A 224 16.67 -3.96 -3.71
CA THR A 224 17.02 -4.75 -4.91
C THR A 224 18.49 -4.59 -5.27
#